data_AF-A0A0D8X5L4-F1
#
_entry.id   AF-A0A0D8X5L4-F1
#
_cell.length_a   1.000
_cell.length_b   1.000
_cell.length_c   1.000
_cell.angle_alpha   90.00
_cell.angle_beta   90.00
_cell.angle_gamma   90.00
#
_symmetry.space_group_name_H-M   'P 1'
#
loop_
_entity.id
_entity.type
_entity.pdbx_description
1 polymer ?
#
loop_
_entity_poly.entity_id
_entity_poly.type
_entity_poly.pdbx_seq_one_letter_code
_entity_poly.pdbx_strand_id
1 'polypeptide(L)'
;MSWPGPSDCSEYELCSTPSKNYHMANGQVKKHRTAERIKVFRQWMADVDDDEKKLFIRELLIHNECDLPNLEYINMLISRLRVSRSRPNSNRSKDPLTLLPSHIVLRIMGHLDPVSLCRSSRVSRYWRLICSEPMLWRTLCQLPREFRLCSAEAESSQLRSHTSECGTIRWKDAFSERYRLWKNWHAGRFV
;
A
#
# COMPACT_ATOMS: atom_id res chain seq x y z
N MET A 1 -64.82 -61.06 -29.46
CA MET A 1 -65.71 -60.05 -30.04
C MET A 1 -66.08 -59.06 -28.95
N SER A 2 -65.92 -57.77 -29.27
CA SER A 2 -66.66 -56.61 -28.73
C SER A 2 -66.45 -56.20 -27.26
N TRP A 3 -65.77 -55.05 -27.10
CA TRP A 3 -65.87 -54.14 -25.94
C TRP A 3 -67.23 -53.44 -25.90
N PRO A 4 -67.63 -52.91 -24.72
CA PRO A 4 -67.62 -51.45 -24.54
C PRO A 4 -67.09 -51.00 -23.16
N GLY A 5 -66.57 -49.77 -23.09
CA GLY A 5 -65.97 -49.13 -21.90
C GLY A 5 -66.97 -48.36 -21.01
N PRO A 6 -66.58 -47.19 -20.45
CA PRO A 6 -65.98 -47.04 -19.12
C PRO A 6 -66.77 -46.06 -18.21
N SER A 7 -66.44 -45.94 -16.92
CA SER A 7 -66.22 -44.64 -16.22
C SER A 7 -66.02 -44.77 -14.71
N ASP A 8 -65.10 -43.92 -14.25
CA ASP A 8 -64.45 -43.83 -12.94
C ASP A 8 -65.30 -43.22 -11.82
N CYS A 9 -64.88 -43.56 -10.61
CA CYS A 9 -65.28 -42.99 -9.33
C CYS A 9 -64.88 -41.52 -9.15
N SER A 10 -65.63 -40.87 -8.25
CA SER A 10 -65.26 -39.75 -7.36
C SER A 10 -65.49 -38.30 -7.82
N GLU A 11 -66.55 -37.70 -7.26
CA GLU A 11 -66.61 -36.28 -6.92
C GLU A 11 -67.05 -36.15 -5.45
N TYR A 12 -66.16 -35.69 -4.59
CA TYR A 12 -66.52 -34.95 -3.37
C TYR A 12 -65.66 -33.68 -3.34
N GLU A 13 -66.34 -32.54 -3.21
CA GLU A 13 -65.78 -31.19 -3.22
C GLU A 13 -64.78 -30.95 -2.08
N LEU A 14 -63.76 -30.12 -2.30
CA LEU A 14 -63.10 -29.34 -1.24
C LEU A 14 -62.51 -28.03 -1.80
N CYS A 15 -63.28 -26.97 -1.56
CA CYS A 15 -62.94 -25.55 -1.36
C CYS A 15 -61.51 -25.08 -1.70
N SER A 16 -61.40 -24.19 -2.69
CA SER A 16 -60.19 -23.43 -3.00
C SER A 16 -59.87 -22.39 -1.90
N THR A 17 -58.67 -22.45 -1.30
CA THR A 17 -58.13 -21.36 -0.46
C THR A 17 -56.96 -20.65 -1.18
N PRO A 18 -56.93 -19.30 -1.23
CA PRO A 18 -55.84 -18.57 -1.87
C PRO A 18 -54.70 -18.28 -0.87
N SER A 19 -53.88 -19.28 -0.60
CA SER A 19 -52.64 -19.11 0.18
C SER A 19 -51.43 -19.11 -0.74
N LYS A 20 -51.03 -17.97 -1.31
CA LYS A 20 -49.66 -17.81 -1.89
C LYS A 20 -49.13 -16.39 -2.19
N ASN A 21 -49.87 -15.28 -2.01
CA ASN A 21 -49.38 -13.94 -2.41
C ASN A 21 -48.82 -13.03 -1.29
N TYR A 22 -49.03 -13.35 -0.01
CA TYR A 22 -48.64 -12.46 1.08
C TYR A 22 -47.12 -12.41 1.35
N HIS A 23 -46.39 -13.50 1.12
CA HIS A 23 -44.94 -13.54 1.39
C HIS A 23 -44.10 -12.77 0.35
N MET A 24 -44.50 -12.78 -0.93
CA MET A 24 -43.77 -12.06 -1.98
C MET A 24 -43.96 -10.54 -1.88
N ALA A 25 -45.19 -10.08 -1.62
CA ALA A 25 -45.47 -8.65 -1.42
C ALA A 25 -44.72 -8.10 -0.20
N ASN A 26 -44.69 -8.85 0.91
CA ASN A 26 -44.03 -8.42 2.15
C ASN A 26 -42.48 -8.37 1.99
N GLY A 27 -41.90 -9.27 1.18
CA GLY A 27 -40.48 -9.23 0.82
C GLY A 27 -40.11 -8.03 -0.06
N GLN A 28 -40.97 -7.66 -1.01
CA GLN A 28 -40.79 -6.48 -1.87
C GLN A 28 -40.90 -5.18 -1.07
N VAL A 29 -41.89 -5.07 -0.18
CA VAL A 29 -42.07 -3.90 0.70
C VAL A 29 -40.88 -3.73 1.66
N LYS A 30 -40.35 -4.82 2.23
CA LYS A 30 -39.14 -4.78 3.08
C LYS A 30 -37.91 -4.31 2.30
N LYS A 31 -37.70 -4.81 1.09
CA LYS A 31 -36.59 -4.38 0.21
C LYS A 31 -36.69 -2.90 -0.14
N HIS A 32 -37.89 -2.42 -0.48
CA HIS A 32 -38.15 -1.01 -0.75
C HIS A 32 -37.81 -0.13 0.47
N ARG A 33 -38.26 -0.54 1.68
CA ARG A 33 -37.96 0.19 2.92
C ARG A 33 -36.46 0.25 3.23
N THR A 34 -35.73 -0.84 2.99
CA THR A 34 -34.27 -0.86 3.17
C THR A 34 -33.56 0.05 2.17
N ALA A 35 -34.00 0.06 0.90
CA ALA A 35 -33.45 0.94 -0.13
C ALA A 35 -33.63 2.42 0.24
N GLU A 36 -34.80 2.81 0.74
CA GLU A 36 -35.06 4.18 1.20
C GLU A 36 -34.17 4.56 2.39
N ARG A 37 -33.97 3.66 3.36
CA ARG A 37 -33.05 3.90 4.49
C ARG A 37 -31.60 4.12 4.01
N ILE A 38 -31.13 3.32 3.06
CA ILE A 38 -29.80 3.47 2.47
C ILE A 38 -29.68 4.80 1.72
N LYS A 39 -30.74 5.22 1.01
CA LYS A 39 -30.77 6.49 0.28
C LYS A 39 -30.62 7.68 1.22
N VAL A 40 -31.39 7.70 2.31
CA VAL A 40 -31.30 8.77 3.33
C VAL A 40 -29.90 8.80 3.96
N PHE A 41 -29.34 7.64 4.32
CA PHE A 41 -27.99 7.57 4.87
C PHE A 41 -26.92 8.12 3.89
N ARG A 42 -27.03 7.80 2.60
CA ARG A 42 -26.11 8.34 1.58
C ARG A 42 -26.24 9.85 1.44
N GLN A 43 -27.46 10.37 1.54
CA GLN A 43 -27.70 11.81 1.50
C GLN A 43 -27.04 12.50 2.70
N TRP A 44 -27.26 11.99 3.90
CA TRP A 44 -26.59 12.50 5.11
C TRP A 44 -25.07 12.49 4.97
N MET A 45 -24.49 11.37 4.56
CA MET A 45 -23.04 11.25 4.34
C MET A 45 -22.49 12.18 3.24
N ALA A 46 -23.34 12.67 2.33
CA ALA A 46 -22.96 13.62 1.30
C ALA A 46 -23.01 15.08 1.79
N ASP A 47 -23.92 15.39 2.71
CA ASP A 47 -24.15 16.74 3.22
C ASP A 47 -23.20 17.11 4.39
N VAL A 48 -22.57 16.13 5.03
CA VAL A 48 -21.62 16.34 6.16
C VAL A 48 -20.17 16.53 5.72
N ASP A 49 -19.41 17.31 6.50
CA ASP A 49 -17.98 17.54 6.27
C ASP A 49 -17.08 16.37 6.71
N ASP A 50 -15.78 16.48 6.48
CA ASP A 50 -14.83 15.40 6.76
C ASP A 50 -14.61 15.13 8.26
N ASP A 51 -14.82 16.11 9.13
CA ASP A 51 -14.69 15.93 10.57
C ASP A 51 -15.98 15.34 11.16
N GLU A 52 -17.12 15.79 10.68
CA GLU A 52 -18.42 15.18 10.98
C GLU A 52 -18.47 13.72 10.54
N LYS A 53 -17.99 13.37 9.33
CA LYS A 53 -17.89 11.97 8.87
C LYS A 53 -17.11 11.09 9.84
N LYS A 54 -15.99 11.60 10.39
CA LYS A 54 -15.18 10.84 11.36
C LYS A 54 -15.94 10.63 12.66
N LEU A 55 -16.72 11.61 13.11
CA LEU A 55 -17.59 11.48 14.29
C LEU A 55 -18.65 10.40 14.06
N PHE A 56 -19.37 10.41 12.92
CA PHE A 56 -20.35 9.38 12.60
C PHE A 56 -19.74 7.96 12.56
N ILE A 57 -18.56 7.82 11.95
CA ILE A 57 -17.84 6.53 11.92
C ILE A 57 -17.46 6.09 13.34
N ARG A 58 -17.01 7.02 14.17
CA ARG A 58 -16.65 6.76 15.56
C ARG A 58 -17.87 6.30 16.36
N GLU A 59 -19.00 6.98 16.23
CA GLU A 59 -20.25 6.60 16.88
C GLU A 59 -20.67 5.18 16.48
N LEU A 60 -20.68 4.89 15.17
CA LEU A 60 -21.05 3.58 14.63
C LEU A 60 -20.15 2.44 15.12
N LEU A 61 -18.85 2.69 15.29
CA LEU A 61 -17.87 1.66 15.67
C LEU A 61 -17.66 1.51 17.18
N ILE A 62 -17.83 2.58 17.97
CA ILE A 62 -17.47 2.60 19.39
C ILE A 62 -18.70 2.49 20.30
N HIS A 63 -19.85 3.04 19.93
CA HIS A 63 -20.99 3.19 20.85
C HIS A 63 -21.94 1.97 20.90
N ASN A 64 -21.40 0.75 20.77
CA ASN A 64 -22.13 -0.52 20.98
C ASN A 64 -23.30 -0.79 20.01
N GLU A 65 -23.44 0.00 18.94
CA GLU A 65 -24.45 -0.22 17.90
C GLU A 65 -24.06 -1.31 16.89
N CYS A 66 -22.75 -1.59 16.75
CA CYS A 66 -22.22 -2.70 15.94
C CYS A 66 -21.75 -3.84 16.85
N ASP A 67 -22.43 -4.98 16.76
CA ASP A 67 -21.98 -6.22 17.38
C ASP A 67 -20.74 -6.82 16.65
N LEU A 68 -20.11 -7.80 17.29
CA LEU A 68 -18.88 -8.44 16.79
C LEU A 68 -19.01 -8.97 15.33
N PRO A 69 -20.11 -9.64 14.92
CA PRO A 69 -20.30 -10.05 13.52
C PRO A 69 -20.32 -8.88 12.53
N ASN A 70 -20.97 -7.77 12.87
CA ASN A 70 -20.99 -6.58 12.01
C ASN A 70 -19.60 -5.92 11.93
N LEU A 71 -18.83 -5.91 13.02
CA LEU A 71 -17.44 -5.43 13.02
C LEU A 71 -16.53 -6.28 12.12
N GLU A 72 -16.64 -7.61 12.17
CA GLU A 72 -15.91 -8.50 11.27
C GLU A 72 -16.28 -8.27 9.79
N TYR A 73 -17.57 -8.05 9.52
CA TYR A 73 -18.05 -7.70 8.19
C TYR A 73 -17.47 -6.37 7.70
N ILE A 74 -17.44 -5.35 8.56
CA ILE A 74 -16.80 -4.06 8.29
C ILE A 74 -15.31 -4.26 8.00
N ASN A 75 -14.60 -5.06 8.80
CA ASN A 75 -13.18 -5.32 8.59
C ASN A 75 -12.90 -6.03 7.25
N MET A 76 -13.72 -7.01 6.88
CA MET A 76 -13.67 -7.66 5.57
C MET A 76 -13.90 -6.64 4.44
N LEU A 77 -14.90 -5.78 4.55
CA LEU A 77 -15.18 -4.73 3.57
C LEU A 77 -14.03 -3.73 3.47
N ILE A 78 -13.48 -3.24 4.59
CA ILE A 78 -12.33 -2.33 4.63
C ILE A 78 -11.14 -2.98 3.94
N SER A 79 -10.86 -4.26 4.20
CA SER A 79 -9.76 -4.99 3.57
C SER A 79 -9.93 -5.06 2.05
N ARG A 80 -11.13 -5.40 1.56
CA ARG A 80 -11.44 -5.41 0.11
C ARG A 80 -11.38 -4.02 -0.51
N LEU A 81 -11.93 -3.02 0.16
CA LEU A 81 -11.97 -1.64 -0.34
C LEU A 81 -10.61 -0.97 -0.28
N ARG A 82 -9.74 -1.29 0.68
CA ARG A 82 -8.34 -0.85 0.69
C ARG A 82 -7.62 -1.35 -0.55
N VAL A 83 -7.77 -2.62 -0.91
CA VAL A 83 -7.16 -3.17 -2.13
C VAL A 83 -7.73 -2.50 -3.38
N SER A 84 -9.04 -2.26 -3.42
CA SER A 84 -9.74 -1.66 -4.57
C SER A 84 -9.45 -0.15 -4.74
N ARG A 85 -9.45 0.62 -3.64
CA ARG A 85 -9.19 2.08 -3.60
C ARG A 85 -7.71 2.44 -3.51
N SER A 86 -6.82 1.46 -3.28
CA SER A 86 -5.37 1.64 -3.48
C SER A 86 -4.98 1.69 -4.96
N ARG A 87 -5.92 1.51 -5.90
CA ARG A 87 -5.73 2.01 -7.26
C ARG A 87 -5.66 3.55 -7.21
N PRO A 88 -4.56 4.15 -7.68
CA PRO A 88 -4.22 5.52 -7.32
C PRO A 88 -5.11 6.49 -8.10
N ASN A 89 -6.23 6.89 -7.51
CA ASN A 89 -7.02 7.99 -8.04
C ASN A 89 -7.48 8.94 -6.92
N SER A 90 -6.52 9.42 -6.13
CA SER A 90 -6.41 10.84 -5.73
C SER A 90 -5.12 11.08 -4.92
N ASN A 91 -4.16 11.75 -5.57
CA ASN A 91 -3.26 12.78 -5.06
C ASN A 91 -2.71 12.70 -3.62
N ARG A 92 -2.07 11.57 -3.27
CA ARG A 92 -0.73 11.49 -2.65
C ARG A 92 -0.38 10.00 -2.54
N SER A 93 0.12 9.43 -3.64
CA SER A 93 0.84 8.16 -3.55
C SER A 93 1.89 8.35 -2.46
N LYS A 94 1.76 7.60 -1.35
CA LYS A 94 2.82 7.53 -0.37
C LYS A 94 4.06 7.03 -1.11
N ASP A 95 5.18 7.69 -0.88
CA ASP A 95 6.47 7.30 -1.44
C ASP A 95 6.67 5.80 -1.20
N PRO A 96 6.84 4.98 -2.25
CA PRO A 96 6.84 3.53 -2.12
C PRO A 96 7.93 3.04 -1.16
N LEU A 97 9.04 3.78 -1.01
CA LEU A 97 10.09 3.43 -0.06
C LEU A 97 9.66 3.59 1.40
N THR A 98 8.74 4.52 1.69
CA THR A 98 8.22 4.72 3.05
C THR A 98 7.30 3.59 3.51
N LEU A 99 6.88 2.72 2.58
CA LEU A 99 6.06 1.54 2.86
C LEU A 99 6.91 0.30 3.15
N LEU A 100 8.23 0.36 2.94
CA LEU A 100 9.14 -0.77 3.06
C LEU A 100 9.96 -0.68 4.35
N PRO A 101 10.34 -1.83 4.96
CA PRO A 101 11.32 -1.85 6.04
C PRO A 101 12.67 -1.26 5.60
N SER A 102 13.36 -0.55 6.51
CA SER A 102 14.61 0.19 6.21
C SER A 102 15.70 -0.67 5.57
N HIS A 103 15.89 -1.91 6.02
CA HIS A 103 16.89 -2.82 5.45
C HIS A 103 16.59 -3.20 3.98
N ILE A 104 15.32 -3.31 3.60
CA ILE A 104 14.91 -3.55 2.21
C ILE A 104 15.20 -2.32 1.37
N VAL A 105 14.84 -1.13 1.87
CA VAL A 105 15.12 0.14 1.21
C VAL A 105 16.62 0.30 0.95
N LEU A 106 17.45 0.00 1.95
CA LEU A 106 18.91 0.11 1.82
C LEU A 106 19.48 -0.93 0.85
N ARG A 107 18.91 -2.12 0.79
CA ARG A 107 19.28 -3.13 -0.22
C ARG A 107 18.94 -2.64 -1.63
N ILE A 108 17.75 -2.07 -1.84
CA ILE A 108 17.35 -1.47 -3.12
C ILE A 108 18.33 -0.36 -3.52
N MET A 109 18.62 0.56 -2.59
CA MET A 109 19.55 1.66 -2.83
C MET A 109 20.98 1.18 -3.11
N GLY A 110 21.39 0.07 -2.50
CA GLY A 110 22.71 -0.54 -2.71
C GLY A 110 22.94 -1.09 -4.12
N HIS A 111 21.88 -1.23 -4.93
CA HIS A 111 22.00 -1.61 -6.34
C HIS A 111 22.21 -0.41 -7.29
N LEU A 112 22.11 0.83 -6.80
CA LEU A 112 22.28 2.02 -7.63
C LEU A 112 23.76 2.34 -7.83
N ASP A 113 24.11 2.77 -9.06
CA ASP A 113 25.41 3.36 -9.33
C ASP A 113 25.56 4.71 -8.57
N PRO A 114 26.80 5.21 -8.37
CA PRO A 114 27.03 6.42 -7.58
C PRO A 114 26.30 7.67 -8.09
N VAL A 115 26.10 7.79 -9.41
CA VAL A 115 25.42 8.93 -10.03
C VAL A 115 23.92 8.82 -9.78
N SER A 116 23.35 7.64 -9.98
CA SER A 116 21.94 7.36 -9.65
C SER A 116 21.66 7.57 -8.17
N LEU A 117 22.54 7.13 -7.27
CA LEU A 117 22.41 7.36 -5.84
C LEU A 117 22.41 8.85 -5.47
N CYS A 118 23.30 9.64 -6.11
CA CYS A 118 23.30 11.10 -5.95
C CYS A 118 22.00 11.74 -6.45
N ARG A 119 21.48 11.31 -7.61
CA ARG A 119 20.23 11.81 -8.17
C ARG A 119 19.03 11.46 -7.27
N SER A 120 18.97 10.23 -6.79
CA SER A 120 17.98 9.71 -5.84
C SER A 120 17.91 10.56 -4.57
N SER A 121 19.05 11.03 -4.04
CA SER A 121 19.08 11.89 -2.85
C SER A 121 18.35 13.25 -2.98
N ARG A 122 17.96 13.63 -4.21
CA ARG A 122 17.26 14.89 -4.52
C ARG A 122 15.74 14.74 -4.54
N VAL A 123 15.21 13.52 -4.46
CA VAL A 123 13.77 13.24 -4.56
C VAL A 123 13.00 13.77 -3.35
N SER A 124 13.44 13.45 -2.13
CA SER A 124 12.81 13.90 -0.90
C SER A 124 13.81 13.93 0.27
N ARG A 125 13.42 14.49 1.42
CA ARG A 125 14.25 14.46 2.64
C ARG A 125 14.52 13.02 3.11
N TYR A 126 13.55 12.13 2.98
CA TYR A 126 13.70 10.72 3.32
C TYR A 126 14.70 10.03 2.39
N TRP A 127 14.57 10.21 1.08
CA TRP A 127 15.53 9.67 0.12
C TRP A 127 16.95 10.20 0.37
N ARG A 128 17.08 11.50 0.71
CA ARG A 128 18.38 12.07 1.08
C ARG A 128 19.00 11.38 2.29
N LEU A 129 18.20 11.12 3.32
CA LEU A 129 18.65 10.42 4.53
C LEU A 129 19.18 9.03 4.18
N ILE A 130 18.38 8.23 3.48
CA ILE A 130 18.74 6.87 3.06
C ILE A 130 19.99 6.87 2.15
N CYS A 131 20.04 7.71 1.12
CA CYS A 131 21.19 7.79 0.23
C CYS A 131 22.46 8.33 0.92
N SER A 132 22.35 8.89 2.12
CA SER A 132 23.50 9.34 2.91
C SER A 132 24.01 8.29 3.89
N GLU A 133 23.38 7.11 3.96
CA GLU A 133 23.80 6.02 4.85
C GLU A 133 25.24 5.56 4.54
N PRO A 134 26.15 5.56 5.53
CA PRO A 134 27.58 5.32 5.30
C PRO A 134 27.89 3.98 4.63
N MET A 135 27.09 2.95 4.92
CA MET A 135 27.27 1.60 4.39
C MET A 135 27.11 1.52 2.86
N LEU A 136 26.29 2.38 2.24
CA LEU A 136 26.15 2.42 0.78
C LEU A 136 27.47 2.85 0.13
N TRP A 137 28.06 3.92 0.67
CA TRP A 137 29.33 4.48 0.19
C TRP A 137 30.52 3.58 0.51
N ARG A 138 30.49 2.88 1.65
CA ARG A 138 31.50 1.86 2.00
C ARG A 138 31.54 0.74 0.96
N THR A 139 30.38 0.21 0.56
CA THR A 139 30.30 -0.84 -0.46
C THR A 139 30.88 -0.36 -1.80
N LEU A 140 30.59 0.88 -2.19
CA LEU A 140 31.16 1.47 -3.41
C LEU A 140 32.69 1.62 -3.33
N CYS A 141 33.26 1.96 -2.16
CA CYS A 141 34.72 1.99 -1.96
C CYS A 141 35.39 0.60 -2.00
N GLN A 142 34.61 -0.47 -1.81
CA GLN A 142 35.09 -1.85 -1.77
C GLN A 142 34.96 -2.58 -3.11
N LEU A 143 34.45 -1.90 -4.16
CA LEU A 143 34.33 -2.49 -5.48
C LEU A 143 35.73 -2.92 -6.00
N PRO A 144 35.92 -4.18 -6.43
CA PRO A 144 37.26 -4.72 -6.70
C PRO A 144 38.05 -4.02 -7.81
N ARG A 145 37.37 -3.34 -8.75
CA ARG A 145 37.98 -2.77 -9.96
C ARG A 145 37.65 -1.31 -10.21
N GLU A 146 36.67 -0.76 -9.50
CA GLU A 146 36.18 0.59 -9.73
C GLU A 146 36.58 1.50 -8.57
N PHE A 147 36.97 2.74 -8.88
CA PHE A 147 37.30 3.76 -7.88
C PHE A 147 38.40 3.37 -6.88
N ARG A 148 39.34 2.48 -7.25
CA ARG A 148 40.49 2.09 -6.41
C ARG A 148 41.58 3.16 -6.45
N LEU A 149 42.38 3.25 -5.38
CA LEU A 149 43.63 4.02 -5.40
C LEU A 149 44.80 3.16 -5.89
N CYS A 150 45.97 3.78 -6.07
CA CYS A 150 47.16 3.13 -6.63
C CYS A 150 47.72 2.00 -5.76
N SER A 151 47.45 1.99 -4.44
CA SER A 151 47.91 0.93 -3.53
C SER A 151 47.02 0.81 -2.28
N ALA A 152 47.17 -0.29 -1.54
CA ALA A 152 46.46 -0.51 -0.27
C ALA A 152 46.89 0.50 0.82
N GLU A 153 48.16 0.93 0.79
CA GLU A 153 48.71 1.95 1.68
C GLU A 153 48.06 3.31 1.39
N ALA A 154 47.88 3.66 0.12
CA ALA A 154 47.17 4.87 -0.29
C ALA A 154 45.72 4.84 0.17
N GLU A 155 45.02 3.72 0.02
CA GLU A 155 43.65 3.54 0.54
C GLU A 155 43.59 3.67 2.06
N SER A 156 44.54 3.08 2.78
CA SER A 156 44.61 3.16 4.23
C SER A 156 44.87 4.60 4.70
N SER A 157 45.78 5.31 4.01
CA SER A 157 46.06 6.71 4.31
C SER A 157 44.86 7.61 4.05
N GLN A 158 44.19 7.40 2.92
CA GLN A 158 42.98 8.11 2.57
C GLN A 158 41.88 7.92 3.62
N LEU A 159 41.65 6.67 4.05
CA LEU A 159 40.64 6.38 5.07
C LEU A 159 40.98 7.05 6.41
N ARG A 160 42.26 7.09 6.81
CA ARG A 160 42.70 7.84 8.00
C ARG A 160 42.35 9.31 7.89
N SER A 161 42.58 9.94 6.73
CA SER A 161 42.22 11.36 6.51
C SER A 161 40.72 11.64 6.57
N HIS A 162 39.87 10.66 6.23
CA HIS A 162 38.41 10.76 6.30
C HIS A 162 37.82 10.15 7.59
N THR A 163 38.66 9.81 8.56
CA THR A 163 38.23 9.32 9.86
C THR A 163 38.00 10.49 10.80
N SER A 164 36.79 10.58 11.36
CA SER A 164 36.46 11.62 12.35
C SER A 164 37.17 11.36 13.68
N GLU A 165 37.23 12.36 14.55
CA GLU A 165 37.81 12.24 15.91
C GLU A 165 37.23 11.09 16.74
N CYS A 166 35.96 10.75 16.53
CA CYS A 166 35.28 9.62 17.16
C CYS A 166 35.56 8.25 16.51
N GLY A 167 36.50 8.16 15.55
CA GLY A 167 36.83 6.93 14.82
C GLY A 167 35.84 6.55 13.71
N THR A 168 34.80 7.35 13.47
CA THR A 168 33.82 7.07 12.40
C THR A 168 34.33 7.58 11.05
N ILE A 169 34.44 6.68 10.07
CA ILE A 169 34.84 6.99 8.70
C ILE A 169 33.70 7.68 7.95
N ARG A 170 33.98 8.84 7.35
CA ARG A 170 33.08 9.56 6.44
C ARG A 170 33.11 8.96 5.05
N TRP A 171 32.48 7.80 4.90
CA TRP A 171 32.55 6.99 3.67
C TRP A 171 32.14 7.74 2.40
N LYS A 172 31.14 8.64 2.48
CA LYS A 172 30.71 9.45 1.34
C LYS A 172 31.80 10.41 0.86
N ASP A 173 32.53 11.03 1.79
CA ASP A 173 33.62 11.95 1.47
C ASP A 173 34.81 11.20 0.88
N ALA A 174 35.22 10.09 1.51
CA ALA A 174 36.26 9.20 1.00
C ALA A 174 35.93 8.69 -0.41
N PHE A 175 34.70 8.26 -0.66
CA PHE A 175 34.25 7.84 -1.98
C PHE A 175 34.27 8.99 -3.00
N SER A 176 33.80 10.18 -2.60
CA SER A 176 33.75 11.35 -3.49
C SER A 176 35.12 11.73 -4.04
N GLU A 177 36.18 11.56 -3.23
CA GLU A 177 37.55 11.80 -3.64
C GLU A 177 38.03 10.78 -4.68
N ARG A 178 37.79 9.48 -4.43
CA ARG A 178 38.12 8.42 -5.40
C ARG A 178 37.37 8.59 -6.72
N TYR A 179 36.09 8.94 -6.65
CA TYR A 179 35.27 9.20 -7.82
C TYR A 179 35.77 10.41 -8.62
N ARG A 180 36.22 11.48 -7.94
CA ARG A 180 36.79 12.66 -8.60
C ARG A 180 38.07 12.31 -9.35
N LEU A 181 38.98 11.56 -8.72
CA LEU A 181 40.18 11.05 -9.37
C LEU A 181 39.77 10.22 -10.59
N TRP A 182 38.99 9.16 -10.41
CA TRP A 182 38.52 8.30 -11.50
C TRP A 182 37.94 9.10 -12.67
N LYS A 183 37.05 10.06 -12.40
CA LYS A 183 36.43 10.90 -13.43
C LYS A 183 37.43 11.80 -14.15
N ASN A 184 38.44 12.30 -13.46
CA ASN A 184 39.48 13.13 -14.06
C ASN A 184 40.43 12.30 -14.93
N TRP A 185 40.87 11.13 -14.44
CA TRP A 185 41.65 10.17 -15.22
C TRP A 185 40.93 9.76 -16.51
N HIS A 186 39.65 9.40 -16.43
CA HIS A 186 38.85 9.05 -17.62
C HIS A 186 38.60 10.22 -18.58
N ALA A 187 38.75 11.46 -18.13
CA ALA A 187 38.61 12.65 -18.95
C ALA A 187 39.95 13.25 -19.39
N GLY A 188 41.08 12.60 -19.12
CA GLY A 188 42.42 13.10 -19.43
C GLY A 188 42.80 14.39 -18.68
N ARG A 189 42.14 14.68 -17.55
CA ARG A 189 42.44 15.85 -16.72
C ARG A 189 43.43 15.47 -15.61
N PHE A 190 44.48 16.27 -15.45
CA PHE A 190 45.41 16.15 -14.34
C PHE A 190 44.75 16.63 -13.03
N VAL A 191 45.12 16.03 -11.90
CA VAL A 191 44.64 16.35 -10.54
C VAL A 191 45.82 16.68 -9.65
#